data_AF-F8NCT5-F1
#
_entry.id   AF-F8NCT5-F1
#
_cell.length_a   1.000
_cell.length_b   1.000
_cell.length_c   1.000
_cell.angle_alpha   90.00
_cell.angle_beta   90.00
_cell.angle_gamma   90.00
#
_symmetry.space_group_name_H-M   'P 1'
#
loop_
_entity.id
_entity.type
_entity.pdbx_description
1 polymer ?
#
loop_
_entity_poly.entity_id
_entity_poly.type
_entity_poly.pdbx_seq_one_letter_code
_entity_poly.pdbx_strand_id
1 'polypeptide(L)'
;MIKTTLSLFLLVMALCASTTRQSNCKELDHQLDQAISQSKVYVQYREKRISSLKKELEKSHNIGKQYQINRKLFNEYQSYINDSAIVAMEHCISLAQRMHRSDEESLCRSMLAVQCSKVGFYEEALQELKRVDLSHLTKEGREKYLLAAQDVYLEMAAYTKVKSLQAPFQELGNAYRDSLLHEADPHSDDYYQYKIISLTIKNDYTEALRVSDEWLKRVSPNDRRFAVAAYFRYTVYKVIDDKEQMEYWLLRSAICDITHAVMDQGALWTLVGTFRNELSIERQHQYINYSWDCSRKFSARLRSQQISPIMAIVNDSYSHALYQRNELLTVLVIAIIITAVILLYLFYYVRQSNRRIRGKNEQLKTAYEHLKEANKLKETYIWHFFALCGTYIEKMEAFRHQTNKLLRDRKFDDLHQMLRSTDEKVENIKELYKDFDSTFLSLFPTFIDEFNQGLSPGQQQNPPQGELNTILRVFALVRLGIDDGSKIAQMLNLSINTVYNYRARIRKLKNKG
;
A
#
# COMPACT_ATOMS: atom_id res chain seq x y z
N MET A 1 22.21 -33.65 -17.53
CA MET A 1 21.34 -32.50 -17.22
C MET A 1 19.85 -32.75 -17.43
N ILE A 2 19.42 -33.50 -18.47
CA ILE A 2 17.98 -33.73 -18.75
C ILE A 2 17.32 -34.76 -17.80
N LYS A 3 18.07 -35.77 -17.32
CA LYS A 3 17.54 -36.76 -16.35
C LYS A 3 17.32 -36.19 -14.94
N THR A 4 18.12 -35.20 -14.54
CA THR A 4 18.01 -34.55 -13.22
C THR A 4 16.86 -33.55 -13.15
N THR A 5 16.52 -32.88 -14.26
CA THR A 5 15.36 -31.98 -14.31
C THR A 5 14.03 -32.73 -14.36
N LEU A 6 13.98 -33.88 -15.06
CA LEU A 6 12.78 -34.72 -15.11
C LEU A 6 12.46 -35.36 -13.74
N SER A 7 13.50 -35.76 -12.99
CA SER A 7 13.34 -36.32 -11.64
C SER A 7 12.88 -35.26 -10.63
N LEU A 8 13.31 -34.00 -10.78
CA LEU A 8 12.87 -32.89 -9.91
C LEU A 8 11.41 -32.49 -10.23
N PHE A 9 11.01 -32.52 -11.51
CA PHE A 9 9.65 -32.24 -11.94
C PHE A 9 8.65 -33.32 -11.48
N LEU A 10 9.05 -34.60 -11.53
CA LEU A 10 8.27 -35.72 -10.98
C LEU A 10 8.17 -35.67 -9.45
N LEU A 11 9.22 -35.19 -8.75
CA LEU A 11 9.18 -34.99 -7.30
C LEU A 11 8.20 -33.86 -6.91
N VAL A 12 8.20 -32.73 -7.64
CA VAL A 12 7.26 -31.62 -7.43
C VAL A 12 5.82 -32.04 -7.74
N MET A 13 5.60 -32.83 -8.80
CA MET A 13 4.28 -33.38 -9.13
C MET A 13 3.80 -34.41 -8.09
N ALA A 14 4.69 -35.21 -7.50
CA ALA A 14 4.36 -36.14 -6.42
C ALA A 14 4.04 -35.41 -5.09
N LEU A 15 4.70 -34.28 -4.81
CA LEU A 15 4.37 -33.40 -3.68
C LEU A 15 3.03 -32.65 -3.88
N CYS A 16 2.62 -32.39 -5.12
CA CYS A 16 1.29 -31.85 -5.44
C CYS A 16 0.18 -32.91 -5.48
N ALA A 17 0.50 -34.20 -5.53
CA ALA A 17 -0.49 -35.29 -5.52
C ALA A 17 -0.95 -35.68 -4.09
N SER A 18 -0.28 -35.18 -3.04
CA SER A 18 -0.69 -35.37 -1.64
C SER A 18 -1.73 -34.37 -1.12
N THR A 19 -2.20 -33.42 -1.93
CA THR A 19 -3.09 -32.32 -1.47
C THR A 19 -4.59 -32.53 -1.70
N THR A 20 -5.04 -33.68 -2.20
CA THR A 20 -6.46 -33.92 -2.50
C THR A 20 -7.36 -34.10 -1.26
N ARG A 21 -6.79 -34.24 -0.05
CA ARG A 21 -7.57 -34.36 1.20
C ARG A 21 -7.84 -33.02 1.90
N GLN A 22 -6.87 -32.10 1.85
CA GLN A 22 -6.99 -30.76 2.44
C GLN A 22 -7.94 -29.81 1.66
N SER A 23 -8.45 -30.23 0.50
CA SER A 23 -9.38 -29.41 -0.30
C SER A 23 -10.79 -29.38 0.27
N ASN A 24 -11.23 -30.40 1.00
CA ASN A 24 -12.62 -30.51 1.45
C ASN A 24 -12.95 -29.51 2.59
N CYS A 25 -12.08 -29.32 3.57
CA CYS A 25 -12.30 -28.33 4.63
C CYS A 25 -12.26 -26.89 4.09
N LYS A 26 -11.37 -26.59 3.13
CA LYS A 26 -11.27 -25.25 2.52
C LYS A 26 -12.55 -24.85 1.78
N GLU A 27 -13.17 -25.80 1.08
CA GLU A 27 -14.46 -25.57 0.43
C GLU A 27 -15.57 -25.36 1.47
N LEU A 28 -15.59 -26.17 2.53
CA LEU A 28 -16.54 -26.00 3.64
C LEU A 28 -16.36 -24.66 4.37
N ASP A 29 -15.14 -24.16 4.53
CA ASP A 29 -14.92 -22.83 5.07
C ASP A 29 -15.58 -21.75 4.21
N HIS A 30 -15.43 -21.83 2.89
CA HIS A 30 -16.06 -20.87 1.98
C HIS A 30 -17.59 -20.97 2.04
N GLN A 31 -18.14 -22.18 2.16
CA GLN A 31 -19.58 -22.37 2.37
C GLN A 31 -20.05 -21.81 3.70
N LEU A 32 -19.24 -21.91 4.76
CA LEU A 32 -19.51 -21.31 6.06
C LEU A 32 -19.50 -19.77 5.99
N ASP A 33 -18.49 -19.19 5.35
CA ASP A 33 -18.40 -17.74 5.08
C ASP A 33 -19.66 -17.25 4.34
N GLN A 34 -20.07 -17.99 3.30
CA GLN A 34 -21.27 -17.69 2.52
C GLN A 34 -22.54 -17.80 3.38
N ALA A 35 -22.69 -18.88 4.17
CA ALA A 35 -23.84 -19.08 5.04
C ALA A 35 -23.98 -17.95 6.07
N ILE A 36 -22.87 -17.50 6.66
CA ILE A 36 -22.86 -16.35 7.59
C ILE A 36 -23.28 -15.07 6.86
N SER A 37 -22.76 -14.82 5.65
CA SER A 37 -23.13 -13.64 4.86
C SER A 37 -24.62 -13.60 4.49
N GLN A 38 -25.22 -14.77 4.26
CA GLN A 38 -26.63 -14.95 3.90
C GLN A 38 -27.55 -15.13 5.12
N SER A 39 -27.01 -15.15 6.34
CA SER A 39 -27.75 -15.46 7.58
C SER A 39 -29.03 -14.65 7.78
N LYS A 40 -29.03 -13.36 7.40
CA LYS A 40 -30.21 -12.49 7.47
C LYS A 40 -31.40 -13.02 6.67
N VAL A 41 -31.12 -13.64 5.51
CA VAL A 41 -32.15 -14.22 4.64
C VAL A 41 -32.80 -15.44 5.31
N TYR A 42 -31.99 -16.34 5.88
CA TYR A 42 -32.50 -17.52 6.60
C TYR A 42 -33.35 -17.12 7.81
N VAL A 43 -32.92 -16.10 8.56
CA VAL A 43 -33.67 -15.53 9.68
C VAL A 43 -35.02 -14.98 9.22
N GLN A 44 -35.07 -14.23 8.11
CA GLN A 44 -36.32 -13.70 7.58
C GLN A 44 -37.33 -14.80 7.21
N TYR A 45 -36.88 -15.92 6.64
CA TYR A 45 -37.77 -17.05 6.35
C TYR A 45 -38.38 -17.64 7.62
N ARG A 46 -37.58 -17.78 8.69
CA ARG A 46 -38.07 -18.25 9.99
C ARG A 46 -39.06 -17.29 10.62
N GLU A 47 -38.75 -16.00 10.63
CA GLU A 47 -39.63 -14.95 11.17
C GLU A 47 -40.97 -14.86 10.44
N LYS A 48 -40.99 -15.11 9.11
CA LYS A 48 -42.24 -15.22 8.34
C LYS A 48 -43.09 -16.40 8.81
N ARG A 49 -42.50 -17.59 9.02
CA ARG A 49 -43.24 -18.76 9.55
C ARG A 49 -43.81 -18.50 10.94
N ILE A 50 -42.99 -17.94 11.84
CA ILE A 50 -43.42 -17.54 13.19
C ILE A 50 -44.58 -16.55 13.11
N SER A 51 -44.47 -15.52 12.28
CA SER A 51 -45.52 -14.51 12.11
C SER A 51 -46.82 -15.12 11.57
N SER A 52 -46.73 -16.10 10.67
CA SER A 52 -47.89 -16.84 10.19
C SER A 52 -48.58 -17.63 11.30
N LEU A 53 -47.81 -18.34 12.12
CA LEU A 53 -48.33 -19.11 13.26
C LEU A 53 -48.98 -18.20 14.31
N LYS A 54 -48.40 -17.03 14.59
CA LYS A 54 -49.01 -16.03 15.51
C LYS A 54 -50.35 -15.53 15.00
N LYS A 55 -50.45 -15.17 13.71
CA LYS A 55 -51.72 -14.78 13.09
C LYS A 55 -52.76 -15.91 13.10
N GLU A 56 -52.34 -17.15 12.95
CA GLU A 56 -53.23 -18.31 13.08
C GLU A 56 -53.72 -18.48 14.53
N LEU A 57 -52.85 -18.27 15.51
CA LEU A 57 -53.18 -18.35 16.93
C LEU A 57 -54.22 -17.28 17.32
N GLU A 58 -54.03 -16.04 16.88
CA GLU A 58 -54.95 -14.91 17.15
C GLU A 58 -56.37 -15.18 16.62
N LYS A 59 -56.49 -15.88 15.49
CA LYS A 59 -57.77 -16.23 14.87
C LYS A 59 -58.41 -17.51 15.44
N SER A 60 -57.68 -18.26 16.26
CA SER A 60 -58.14 -19.56 16.77
C SER A 60 -58.86 -19.38 18.11
N HIS A 61 -60.10 -19.87 18.20
CA HIS A 61 -60.88 -19.90 19.45
C HIS A 61 -60.97 -21.30 20.09
N ASN A 62 -60.50 -22.34 19.39
CA ASN A 62 -60.50 -23.71 19.90
C ASN A 62 -59.22 -23.98 20.72
N ILE A 63 -59.37 -24.40 21.97
CA ILE A 63 -58.27 -24.64 22.92
C ILE A 63 -57.28 -25.69 22.39
N GLY A 64 -57.77 -26.81 21.84
CA GLY A 64 -56.90 -27.85 21.26
C GLY A 64 -56.12 -27.35 20.06
N LYS A 65 -56.73 -26.54 19.19
CA LYS A 65 -56.02 -25.89 18.07
C LYS A 65 -54.99 -24.86 18.57
N GLN A 66 -55.33 -24.06 19.58
CA GLN A 66 -54.39 -23.15 20.23
C GLN A 66 -53.18 -23.89 20.82
N TYR A 67 -53.40 -25.06 21.43
CA TYR A 67 -52.34 -25.91 21.96
C TYR A 67 -51.39 -26.37 20.83
N GLN A 68 -51.94 -26.90 19.75
CA GLN A 68 -51.14 -27.35 18.60
C GLN A 68 -50.34 -26.22 17.95
N ILE A 69 -50.92 -25.02 17.84
CA ILE A 69 -50.21 -23.85 17.29
C ILE A 69 -49.09 -23.41 18.24
N ASN A 70 -49.31 -23.41 19.56
CA ASN A 70 -48.27 -23.10 20.54
C ASN A 70 -47.14 -24.14 20.52
N ARG A 71 -47.43 -25.44 20.36
CA ARG A 71 -46.40 -26.48 20.15
C ARG A 71 -45.57 -26.22 18.89
N LYS A 72 -46.20 -25.79 17.79
CA LYS A 72 -45.48 -25.39 16.56
C LYS A 72 -44.62 -24.13 16.77
N LEU A 73 -45.14 -23.14 17.50
CA LEU A 73 -44.38 -21.94 17.87
C LEU A 73 -43.16 -22.30 18.74
N PHE A 74 -43.33 -23.19 19.72
CA PHE A 74 -42.21 -23.71 20.51
C PHE A 74 -41.14 -24.34 19.60
N ASN A 75 -41.52 -25.17 18.64
CA ASN A 75 -40.56 -25.81 17.72
C ASN A 75 -39.78 -24.79 16.88
N GLU A 76 -40.41 -23.67 16.50
CA GLU A 76 -39.72 -22.57 15.82
C GLU A 76 -38.81 -21.78 16.78
N TYR A 77 -39.19 -21.63 18.06
CA TYR A 77 -38.46 -20.81 19.02
C TYR A 77 -37.34 -21.52 19.79
N GLN A 78 -37.44 -22.82 20.05
CA GLN A 78 -36.54 -23.58 20.95
C GLN A 78 -35.05 -23.46 20.62
N SER A 79 -34.72 -23.17 19.36
CA SER A 79 -33.35 -22.99 18.88
C SER A 79 -33.09 -21.57 18.36
N TYR A 80 -34.02 -20.64 18.54
CA TYR A 80 -34.02 -19.30 17.94
C TYR A 80 -34.07 -18.20 19.01
N ILE A 81 -35.08 -18.23 19.88
CA ILE A 81 -35.24 -17.27 20.99
C ILE A 81 -35.77 -18.06 22.19
N ASN A 82 -34.93 -18.25 23.21
CA ASN A 82 -35.23 -19.09 24.36
C ASN A 82 -36.46 -18.59 25.14
N ASP A 83 -36.52 -17.28 25.42
CA ASP A 83 -37.60 -16.70 26.24
C ASP A 83 -38.98 -16.91 25.59
N SER A 84 -39.05 -16.76 24.26
CA SER A 84 -40.28 -17.04 23.51
C SER A 84 -40.63 -18.53 23.45
N ALA A 85 -39.64 -19.41 23.49
CA ALA A 85 -39.88 -20.85 23.59
C ALA A 85 -40.49 -21.21 24.95
N ILE A 86 -39.95 -20.65 26.04
CA ILE A 86 -40.48 -20.82 27.40
C ILE A 86 -41.94 -20.38 27.46
N VAL A 87 -42.24 -19.16 27.01
CA VAL A 87 -43.63 -18.63 27.00
C VAL A 87 -44.57 -19.52 26.18
N ALA A 88 -44.15 -19.98 24.99
CA ALA A 88 -44.97 -20.90 24.20
C ALA A 88 -45.26 -22.22 24.93
N MET A 89 -44.30 -22.72 25.71
CA MET A 89 -44.47 -23.95 26.48
C MET A 89 -45.35 -23.74 27.73
N GLU A 90 -45.22 -22.60 28.42
CA GLU A 90 -46.11 -22.21 29.52
C GLU A 90 -47.57 -22.12 29.05
N HIS A 91 -47.80 -21.56 27.86
CA HIS A 91 -49.11 -21.59 27.22
C HIS A 91 -49.58 -23.02 26.93
N CYS A 92 -48.71 -23.90 26.44
CA CYS A 92 -49.06 -25.32 26.23
C CYS A 92 -49.47 -26.00 27.54
N ILE A 93 -48.74 -25.78 28.64
CA ILE A 93 -49.06 -26.32 29.97
C ILE A 93 -50.44 -25.84 30.42
N SER A 94 -50.71 -24.52 30.36
CA SER A 94 -52.00 -23.95 30.74
C SER A 94 -53.17 -24.49 29.89
N LEU A 95 -52.96 -24.66 28.59
CA LEU A 95 -53.97 -25.21 27.68
C LEU A 95 -54.21 -26.71 27.95
N ALA A 96 -53.16 -27.49 28.21
CA ALA A 96 -53.28 -28.91 28.59
C ALA A 96 -54.07 -29.09 29.89
N GLN A 97 -53.82 -28.24 30.90
CA GLN A 97 -54.59 -28.21 32.15
C GLN A 97 -56.07 -27.92 31.91
N ARG A 98 -56.39 -26.92 31.07
CA ARG A 98 -57.77 -26.59 30.69
C ARG A 98 -58.46 -27.70 29.88
N MET A 99 -57.69 -28.51 29.18
CA MET A 99 -58.17 -29.69 28.45
C MET A 99 -58.24 -30.94 29.33
N HIS A 100 -57.83 -30.86 30.60
CA HIS A 100 -57.70 -32.00 31.52
C HIS A 100 -56.79 -33.12 30.97
N ARG A 101 -55.74 -32.74 30.22
CA ARG A 101 -54.75 -33.65 29.61
C ARG A 101 -53.47 -33.64 30.46
N SER A 102 -53.49 -34.36 31.57
CA SER A 102 -52.35 -34.46 32.50
C SER A 102 -51.09 -35.06 31.84
N ASP A 103 -51.29 -35.93 30.86
CA ASP A 103 -50.22 -36.51 30.04
C ASP A 103 -49.50 -35.44 29.21
N GLU A 104 -50.25 -34.57 28.51
CA GLU A 104 -49.69 -33.46 27.74
C GLU A 104 -49.09 -32.37 28.62
N GLU A 105 -49.69 -32.11 29.79
CA GLU A 105 -49.13 -31.17 30.76
C GLU A 105 -47.74 -31.62 31.20
N SER A 106 -47.61 -32.87 31.60
CA SER A 106 -46.37 -33.47 32.10
C SER A 106 -45.30 -33.57 31.00
N LEU A 107 -45.70 -33.85 29.75
CA LEU A 107 -44.82 -33.77 28.58
C LEU A 107 -44.29 -32.33 28.38
N CYS A 108 -45.18 -31.33 28.39
CA CYS A 108 -44.79 -29.93 28.22
C CYS A 108 -43.87 -29.43 29.33
N ARG A 109 -44.09 -29.83 30.59
CA ARG A 109 -43.19 -29.53 31.71
C ARG A 109 -41.79 -30.12 31.50
N SER A 110 -41.73 -31.37 31.03
CA SER A 110 -40.45 -32.02 30.69
C SER A 110 -39.71 -31.27 29.59
N MET A 111 -40.41 -30.84 28.53
CA MET A 111 -39.83 -30.03 27.45
C MET A 111 -39.38 -28.63 27.94
N LEU A 112 -40.13 -28.02 28.86
CA LEU A 112 -39.75 -26.75 29.49
C LEU A 112 -38.46 -26.91 30.30
N ALA A 113 -38.33 -28.00 31.08
CA ALA A 113 -37.13 -28.29 31.84
C ALA A 113 -35.87 -28.42 30.96
N VAL A 114 -35.98 -29.08 29.79
CA VAL A 114 -34.88 -29.11 28.78
C VAL A 114 -34.51 -27.70 28.32
N GLN A 115 -35.50 -26.84 28.10
CA GLN A 115 -35.24 -25.49 27.61
C GLN A 115 -34.55 -24.63 28.69
N CYS A 116 -34.96 -24.78 29.94
CA CYS A 116 -34.33 -24.13 31.09
C CYS A 116 -32.89 -24.62 31.32
N SER A 117 -32.63 -25.92 31.22
CA SER A 117 -31.27 -26.48 31.41
C SER A 117 -30.28 -25.89 30.43
N LYS A 118 -30.66 -25.80 29.15
CA LYS A 118 -29.82 -25.24 28.09
C LYS A 118 -29.28 -23.86 28.43
N VAL A 119 -30.03 -22.98 29.09
CA VAL A 119 -29.61 -21.61 29.40
C VAL A 119 -29.01 -21.44 30.80
N GLY A 120 -28.92 -22.52 31.57
CA GLY A 120 -28.37 -22.53 32.93
C GLY A 120 -29.39 -22.19 34.02
N PHE A 121 -30.68 -22.41 33.78
CA PHE A 121 -31.78 -22.28 34.75
C PHE A 121 -32.07 -23.64 35.38
N TYR A 122 -31.07 -24.18 36.10
CA TYR A 122 -31.12 -25.56 36.60
C TYR A 122 -32.15 -25.76 37.72
N GLU A 123 -32.30 -24.78 38.62
CA GLU A 123 -33.28 -24.89 39.70
C GLU A 123 -34.72 -24.83 39.15
N GLU A 124 -34.96 -23.93 38.20
CA GLU A 124 -36.24 -23.83 37.49
C GLU A 124 -36.55 -25.13 36.76
N ALA A 125 -35.57 -25.73 36.08
CA ALA A 125 -35.73 -27.02 35.43
C ALA A 125 -36.08 -28.14 36.42
N LEU A 126 -35.38 -28.21 37.57
CA LEU A 126 -35.66 -29.19 38.63
C LEU A 126 -37.06 -29.00 39.24
N GLN A 127 -37.52 -27.76 39.40
CA GLN A 127 -38.87 -27.48 39.90
C GLN A 127 -39.95 -27.95 38.91
N GLU A 128 -39.74 -27.76 37.61
CA GLU A 128 -40.66 -28.28 36.60
C GLU A 128 -40.64 -29.80 36.55
N LEU A 129 -39.47 -30.45 36.66
CA LEU A 129 -39.37 -31.91 36.74
C LEU A 129 -40.10 -32.50 37.96
N LYS A 130 -40.06 -31.82 39.11
CA LYS A 130 -40.81 -32.25 40.33
C LYS A 130 -42.32 -32.20 40.16
N ARG A 131 -42.83 -31.40 39.21
CA ARG A 131 -44.25 -31.23 38.92
C ARG A 131 -44.77 -32.19 37.85
N VAL A 132 -43.90 -32.97 37.23
CA VAL A 132 -44.27 -33.99 36.24
C VAL A 132 -44.94 -35.15 36.95
N ASP A 133 -46.17 -35.50 36.55
CA ASP A 133 -46.85 -36.69 37.06
C ASP A 133 -46.45 -37.92 36.22
N LEU A 134 -45.57 -38.74 36.78
CA LEU A 134 -45.04 -39.93 36.11
C LEU A 134 -46.10 -41.01 35.87
N SER A 135 -47.21 -41.02 36.62
CA SER A 135 -48.22 -42.08 36.55
C SER A 135 -49.09 -42.01 35.29
N HIS A 136 -49.20 -40.82 34.69
CA HIS A 136 -50.05 -40.54 33.54
C HIS A 136 -49.25 -40.23 32.26
N LEU A 137 -47.93 -40.36 32.27
CA LEU A 137 -47.11 -40.11 31.09
C LEU A 137 -47.34 -41.16 29.99
N THR A 138 -47.48 -40.68 28.76
CA THR A 138 -47.31 -41.51 27.57
C THR A 138 -45.85 -41.95 27.44
N LYS A 139 -45.58 -42.90 26.53
CA LYS A 139 -44.20 -43.30 26.20
C LYS A 139 -43.33 -42.10 25.80
N GLU A 140 -43.84 -41.25 24.91
CA GLU A 140 -43.15 -40.00 24.50
C GLU A 140 -42.90 -39.08 25.70
N GLY A 141 -43.90 -38.91 26.58
CA GLY A 141 -43.77 -38.11 27.79
C GLY A 141 -42.69 -38.62 28.73
N ARG A 142 -42.61 -39.94 28.93
CA ARG A 142 -41.60 -40.58 29.77
C ARG A 142 -40.20 -40.45 29.17
N GLU A 143 -40.05 -40.65 27.87
CA GLU A 143 -38.78 -40.40 27.15
C GLU A 143 -38.32 -38.95 27.34
N LYS A 144 -39.21 -37.97 27.16
CA LYS A 144 -38.86 -36.55 27.34
C LYS A 144 -38.55 -36.18 28.79
N TYR A 145 -39.21 -36.80 29.77
CA TYR A 145 -38.87 -36.63 31.17
C TYR A 145 -37.45 -37.14 31.47
N LEU A 146 -37.13 -38.36 31.04
CA LEU A 146 -35.82 -38.95 31.25
C LEU A 146 -34.71 -38.14 30.57
N LEU A 147 -34.97 -37.65 29.35
CA LEU A 147 -34.08 -36.75 28.62
C LEU A 147 -33.84 -35.45 29.39
N ALA A 148 -34.91 -34.81 29.86
CA ALA A 148 -34.83 -33.58 30.64
C ALA A 148 -34.04 -33.77 31.94
N ALA A 149 -34.31 -34.86 32.66
CA ALA A 149 -33.63 -35.18 33.91
C ALA A 149 -32.13 -35.41 33.69
N GLN A 150 -31.73 -36.22 32.70
CA GLN A 150 -30.31 -36.42 32.43
C GLN A 150 -29.61 -35.11 32.03
N ASP A 151 -30.24 -34.29 31.18
CA ASP A 151 -29.60 -33.08 30.64
C ASP A 151 -29.35 -32.09 31.78
N VAL A 152 -30.34 -31.90 32.66
CA VAL A 152 -30.19 -31.03 33.84
C VAL A 152 -29.03 -31.48 34.72
N TYR A 153 -28.98 -32.77 35.10
CA TYR A 153 -27.94 -33.25 36.01
C TYR A 153 -26.55 -33.30 35.36
N LEU A 154 -26.45 -33.66 34.08
CA LEU A 154 -25.17 -33.69 33.36
C LEU A 154 -24.63 -32.27 33.11
N GLU A 155 -25.47 -31.30 32.79
CA GLU A 155 -25.08 -29.90 32.68
C GLU A 155 -24.64 -29.34 34.04
N MET A 156 -25.39 -29.62 35.12
CA MET A 156 -24.98 -29.25 36.48
C MET A 156 -23.62 -29.86 36.86
N ALA A 157 -23.35 -31.11 36.49
CA ALA A 157 -22.05 -31.76 36.70
C ALA A 157 -20.94 -31.09 35.88
N ALA A 158 -21.23 -30.67 34.64
CA ALA A 158 -20.27 -30.03 33.76
C ALA A 158 -19.87 -28.62 34.21
N TYR A 159 -20.81 -27.85 34.77
CA TYR A 159 -20.59 -26.42 35.06
C TYR A 159 -20.52 -26.07 36.55
N THR A 160 -20.79 -27.01 37.46
CA THR A 160 -20.59 -26.76 38.89
C THR A 160 -19.12 -26.49 39.21
N LYS A 161 -18.86 -25.46 40.02
CA LYS A 161 -17.52 -25.19 40.58
C LYS A 161 -17.27 -25.97 41.88
N VAL A 162 -18.32 -26.58 42.45
CA VAL A 162 -18.25 -27.33 43.70
C VAL A 162 -17.89 -28.78 43.39
N LYS A 163 -16.60 -29.13 43.53
CA LYS A 163 -16.08 -30.47 43.18
C LYS A 163 -16.83 -31.62 43.83
N SER A 164 -17.27 -31.46 45.08
CA SER A 164 -18.01 -32.50 45.80
C SER A 164 -19.39 -32.80 45.22
N LEU A 165 -19.97 -31.88 44.43
CA LEU A 165 -21.27 -32.06 43.79
C LEU A 165 -21.15 -32.59 42.35
N GLN A 166 -19.96 -32.58 41.76
CA GLN A 166 -19.76 -33.02 40.37
C GLN A 166 -20.08 -34.50 40.18
N ALA A 167 -19.50 -35.38 41.00
CA ALA A 167 -19.72 -36.82 40.88
C ALA A 167 -21.19 -37.23 41.16
N PRO A 168 -21.85 -36.75 42.24
CA PRO A 168 -23.27 -37.06 42.46
C PRO A 168 -24.20 -36.66 41.31
N PHE A 169 -24.01 -35.46 40.74
CA PHE A 169 -24.80 -35.03 39.59
C PHE A 169 -24.51 -35.88 38.35
N GLN A 170 -23.25 -36.23 38.11
CA GLN A 170 -22.86 -37.08 36.99
C GLN A 170 -23.46 -38.49 37.11
N GLU A 171 -23.41 -39.10 38.29
CA GLU A 171 -24.01 -40.42 38.56
C GLU A 171 -25.51 -40.41 38.30
N LEU A 172 -26.23 -39.41 38.83
CA LEU A 172 -27.67 -39.30 38.65
C LEU A 172 -28.05 -39.05 37.18
N GLY A 173 -27.33 -38.15 36.49
CA GLY A 173 -27.53 -37.92 35.07
C GLY A 173 -27.27 -39.16 34.22
N ASN A 174 -26.22 -39.92 34.53
CA ASN A 174 -25.92 -41.19 33.86
C ASN A 174 -27.01 -42.25 34.10
N ALA A 175 -27.56 -42.35 35.32
CA ALA A 175 -28.64 -43.29 35.62
C ALA A 175 -29.92 -42.98 34.82
N TYR A 176 -30.27 -41.69 34.68
CA TYR A 176 -31.37 -41.29 33.80
C TYR A 176 -31.08 -41.58 32.33
N ARG A 177 -29.84 -41.39 31.87
CA ARG A 177 -29.43 -41.77 30.50
C ARG A 177 -29.60 -43.26 30.23
N ASP A 178 -29.16 -44.10 31.16
CA ASP A 178 -29.27 -45.55 31.00
C ASP A 178 -30.73 -46.00 30.95
N SER A 179 -31.59 -45.36 31.76
CA SER A 179 -33.05 -45.56 31.71
C SER A 179 -33.64 -45.08 30.38
N LEU A 180 -33.22 -43.91 29.89
CA LEU A 180 -33.65 -43.39 28.59
C LEU A 180 -33.29 -44.36 27.47
N LEU A 181 -32.06 -44.88 27.43
CA LEU A 181 -31.62 -45.81 26.39
C LEU A 181 -32.36 -47.15 26.40
N HIS A 182 -32.92 -47.54 27.55
CA HIS A 182 -33.75 -48.73 27.65
C HIS A 182 -35.17 -48.51 27.09
N GLU A 183 -35.71 -47.30 27.26
CA GLU A 183 -37.11 -47.00 26.95
C GLU A 183 -37.34 -46.31 25.60
N ALA A 184 -36.35 -45.53 25.15
CA ALA A 184 -36.42 -44.72 23.95
C ALA A 184 -36.67 -45.57 22.70
N ASP A 185 -37.42 -45.03 21.74
CA ASP A 185 -37.48 -45.59 20.39
C ASP A 185 -36.04 -45.74 19.81
N PRO A 186 -35.59 -46.97 19.47
CA PRO A 186 -34.27 -47.22 18.89
C PRO A 186 -33.99 -46.49 17.57
N HIS A 187 -35.01 -45.90 16.96
CA HIS A 187 -34.92 -45.13 15.71
C HIS A 187 -35.02 -43.62 15.91
N SER A 188 -35.19 -43.14 17.14
CA SER A 188 -35.24 -41.71 17.46
C SER A 188 -33.86 -41.05 17.43
N ASP A 189 -33.82 -39.76 17.09
CA ASP A 189 -32.58 -38.97 17.12
C ASP A 189 -31.96 -38.94 18.52
N ASP A 190 -32.80 -38.85 19.56
CA ASP A 190 -32.38 -38.86 20.97
C ASP A 190 -31.68 -40.19 21.31
N TYR A 191 -32.21 -41.33 20.87
CA TYR A 191 -31.56 -42.63 21.07
C TYR A 191 -30.17 -42.68 20.44
N TYR A 192 -30.03 -42.27 19.18
CA TYR A 192 -28.72 -42.24 18.50
C TYR A 192 -27.73 -41.35 19.25
N GLN A 193 -28.13 -40.13 19.59
CA GLN A 193 -27.31 -39.18 20.34
C GLN A 193 -26.76 -39.79 21.63
N TYR A 194 -27.63 -40.28 22.51
CA TYR A 194 -27.20 -40.77 23.82
C TYR A 194 -26.53 -42.14 23.74
N LYS A 195 -26.81 -42.95 22.71
CA LYS A 195 -26.09 -44.20 22.44
C LYS A 195 -24.65 -43.91 22.03
N ILE A 196 -24.42 -42.94 21.15
CA ILE A 196 -23.07 -42.49 20.76
C ILE A 196 -22.30 -41.97 21.98
N ILE A 197 -22.92 -41.14 22.80
CA ILE A 197 -22.31 -40.64 24.04
C ILE A 197 -21.93 -41.81 24.97
N SER A 198 -22.85 -42.76 25.20
CA SER A 198 -22.62 -43.92 26.06
C SER A 198 -21.47 -44.80 25.56
N LEU A 199 -21.41 -45.07 24.26
CA LEU A 199 -20.32 -45.84 23.63
C LEU A 199 -18.97 -45.10 23.73
N THR A 200 -18.99 -43.77 23.51
CA THR A 200 -17.78 -42.94 23.61
C THR A 200 -17.22 -42.92 25.03
N ILE A 201 -18.08 -42.83 26.05
CA ILE A 201 -17.68 -42.91 27.47
C ILE A 201 -17.09 -44.29 27.81
N LYS A 202 -17.60 -45.36 27.18
CA LYS A 202 -17.09 -46.73 27.33
C LYS A 202 -15.83 -47.01 26.49
N ASN A 203 -15.32 -46.01 25.77
CA ASN A 203 -14.19 -46.11 24.85
C ASN A 203 -14.41 -47.07 23.66
N ASP A 204 -15.67 -47.37 23.32
CA ASP A 204 -16.03 -48.16 22.15
C ASP A 204 -16.28 -47.25 20.94
N TYR A 205 -15.20 -46.64 20.44
CA TYR A 205 -15.27 -45.63 19.39
C TYR A 205 -15.68 -46.21 18.03
N THR A 206 -15.30 -47.46 17.75
CA THR A 206 -15.66 -48.13 16.49
C THR A 206 -17.17 -48.31 16.40
N GLU A 207 -17.80 -48.80 17.46
CA GLU A 207 -19.26 -48.93 17.48
C GLU A 207 -19.95 -47.57 17.54
N ALA A 208 -19.38 -46.58 18.26
CA ALA A 208 -19.91 -45.21 18.27
C ALA A 208 -19.95 -44.60 16.86
N LEU A 209 -18.89 -44.78 16.07
CA LEU A 209 -18.85 -44.36 14.67
C LEU A 209 -19.84 -45.15 13.82
N ARG A 210 -19.96 -46.48 14.01
CA ARG A 210 -20.95 -47.28 13.27
C ARG A 210 -22.38 -46.79 13.50
N VAL A 211 -22.76 -46.54 14.76
CA VAL A 211 -24.07 -45.99 15.15
C VAL A 211 -24.28 -44.59 14.58
N SER A 212 -23.24 -43.75 14.61
CA SER A 212 -23.28 -42.42 14.01
C SER A 212 -23.46 -42.45 12.49
N ASP A 213 -22.83 -43.40 11.78
CA ASP A 213 -23.02 -43.61 10.34
C ASP A 213 -24.45 -44.07 10.02
N GLU A 214 -25.07 -44.86 10.89
CA GLU A 214 -26.49 -45.22 10.75
C GLU A 214 -27.40 -43.99 10.93
N TRP A 215 -27.15 -43.16 11.95
CA TRP A 215 -27.91 -41.94 12.17
C TRP A 215 -27.82 -40.98 10.97
N LEU A 216 -26.60 -40.74 10.48
CA LEU A 216 -26.35 -39.84 9.35
C LEU A 216 -27.00 -40.29 8.04
N LYS A 217 -27.29 -41.58 7.86
CA LYS A 217 -28.05 -42.10 6.70
C LYS A 217 -29.55 -41.78 6.78
N ARG A 218 -30.07 -41.51 7.97
CA ARG A 218 -31.50 -41.23 8.23
C ARG A 218 -31.83 -39.74 8.19
N VAL A 219 -30.83 -38.88 8.34
CA VAL A 219 -30.99 -37.42 8.32
C VAL A 219 -30.45 -36.84 7.01
N SER A 220 -31.25 -35.99 6.37
CA SER A 220 -30.81 -35.29 5.15
C SER A 220 -29.83 -34.17 5.51
N PRO A 221 -28.77 -33.92 4.71
CA PRO A 221 -27.87 -32.78 4.92
C PRO A 221 -28.55 -31.40 5.03
N ASN A 222 -29.74 -31.26 4.43
CA ASN A 222 -30.54 -30.04 4.46
C ASN A 222 -31.58 -30.02 5.60
N ASP A 223 -31.58 -31.02 6.48
CA ASP A 223 -32.45 -31.08 7.65
C ASP A 223 -31.69 -30.58 8.88
N ARG A 224 -32.31 -29.75 9.71
CA ARG A 224 -31.74 -29.30 10.99
C ARG A 224 -31.21 -30.47 11.85
N ARG A 225 -31.86 -31.64 11.81
CA ARG A 225 -31.41 -32.83 12.55
C ARG A 225 -30.00 -33.29 12.18
N PHE A 226 -29.57 -33.02 10.95
CA PHE A 226 -28.23 -33.31 10.49
C PHE A 226 -27.17 -32.53 11.28
N ALA A 227 -27.44 -31.27 11.68
CA ALA A 227 -26.50 -30.49 12.47
C ALA A 227 -26.15 -31.22 13.78
N VAL A 228 -27.16 -31.71 14.49
CA VAL A 228 -26.98 -32.45 15.75
C VAL A 228 -26.20 -33.75 15.52
N ALA A 229 -26.57 -34.53 14.48
CA ALA A 229 -25.86 -35.77 14.14
C ALA A 229 -24.38 -35.52 13.79
N ALA A 230 -24.09 -34.47 13.01
CA ALA A 230 -22.74 -34.07 12.65
C ALA A 230 -21.93 -33.60 13.87
N TYR A 231 -22.55 -32.85 14.79
CA TYR A 231 -21.90 -32.43 16.02
C TYR A 231 -21.50 -33.62 16.89
N PHE A 232 -22.38 -34.61 17.08
CA PHE A 232 -22.04 -35.81 17.85
C PHE A 232 -21.01 -36.69 17.14
N ARG A 233 -20.98 -36.76 15.81
CA ARG A 233 -19.87 -37.35 15.05
C ARG A 233 -18.54 -36.67 15.38
N TYR A 234 -18.53 -35.33 15.43
CA TYR A 234 -17.36 -34.54 15.86
C TYR A 234 -16.95 -34.92 17.29
N THR A 235 -17.88 -35.11 18.24
CA THR A 235 -17.51 -35.47 19.62
C THR A 235 -16.79 -36.81 19.73
N VAL A 236 -17.11 -37.78 18.85
CA VAL A 236 -16.38 -39.05 18.79
C VAL A 236 -14.95 -38.83 18.29
N TYR A 237 -14.79 -38.11 17.17
CA TYR A 237 -13.46 -37.81 16.63
C TYR A 237 -12.62 -36.93 17.53
N LYS A 238 -13.24 -36.07 18.35
CA LYS A 238 -12.56 -35.28 19.37
C LYS A 238 -11.85 -36.17 20.40
N VAL A 239 -12.46 -37.29 20.80
CA VAL A 239 -11.84 -38.23 21.76
C VAL A 239 -10.79 -39.10 21.07
N ILE A 240 -10.98 -39.41 19.79
CA ILE A 240 -9.98 -40.11 18.95
C ILE A 240 -8.77 -39.21 18.60
N ASP A 241 -8.93 -37.88 18.69
CA ASP A 241 -7.95 -36.85 18.29
C ASP A 241 -7.65 -36.82 16.77
N ASP A 242 -8.66 -37.14 15.94
CA ASP A 242 -8.58 -37.00 14.47
C ASP A 242 -8.97 -35.57 14.06
N LYS A 243 -7.97 -34.68 14.00
CA LYS A 243 -8.18 -33.26 13.70
C LYS A 243 -8.87 -32.97 12.37
N GLU A 244 -8.58 -33.74 11.32
CA GLU A 244 -9.19 -33.53 10.00
C GLU A 244 -10.68 -33.82 10.05
N GLN A 245 -11.05 -34.97 10.65
CA GLN A 245 -12.45 -35.32 10.82
C GLN A 245 -13.16 -34.39 11.80
N MET A 246 -12.49 -33.98 12.87
CA MET A 246 -13.02 -33.01 13.82
C MET A 246 -13.43 -31.72 13.12
N GLU A 247 -12.52 -31.12 12.34
CA GLU A 247 -12.79 -29.88 11.60
C GLU A 247 -13.95 -30.07 10.61
N TYR A 248 -13.89 -31.13 9.80
CA TYR A 248 -14.89 -31.43 8.78
C TYR A 248 -16.31 -31.52 9.37
N TRP A 249 -16.51 -32.33 10.40
CA TRP A 249 -17.84 -32.55 10.98
C TRP A 249 -18.36 -31.34 11.73
N LEU A 250 -17.46 -30.57 12.33
CA LEU A 250 -17.80 -29.33 13.03
C LEU A 250 -18.23 -28.23 12.05
N LEU A 251 -17.52 -28.08 10.92
CA LEU A 251 -17.91 -27.19 9.82
C LEU A 251 -19.29 -27.58 9.26
N ARG A 252 -19.51 -28.88 8.99
CA ARG A 252 -20.80 -29.40 8.51
C ARG A 252 -21.96 -29.10 9.46
N SER A 253 -21.73 -29.24 10.77
CA SER A 253 -22.71 -28.87 11.79
C SER A 253 -23.01 -27.37 11.77
N ALA A 254 -21.96 -26.53 11.80
CA ALA A 254 -22.12 -25.07 11.86
C ALA A 254 -22.86 -24.50 10.63
N ILE A 255 -22.52 -24.96 9.43
CA ILE A 255 -23.20 -24.57 8.19
C ILE A 255 -24.69 -24.92 8.26
N CYS A 256 -25.02 -26.13 8.72
CA CYS A 256 -26.40 -26.58 8.84
C CYS A 256 -27.19 -25.74 9.86
N ASP A 257 -26.59 -25.43 11.02
CA ASP A 257 -27.22 -24.58 12.04
C ASP A 257 -27.50 -23.15 11.52
N ILE A 258 -26.53 -22.54 10.83
CA ILE A 258 -26.66 -21.18 10.29
C ILE A 258 -27.73 -21.12 9.20
N THR A 259 -27.74 -22.09 8.28
CA THR A 259 -28.74 -22.17 7.19
C THR A 259 -30.16 -22.38 7.73
N HIS A 260 -30.30 -22.99 8.91
CA HIS A 260 -31.58 -23.14 9.63
C HIS A 260 -31.88 -22.01 10.62
N ALA A 261 -31.08 -20.93 10.62
CA ALA A 261 -31.21 -19.80 11.52
C ALA A 261 -31.30 -20.21 13.00
N VAL A 262 -30.48 -21.19 13.40
CA VAL A 262 -30.28 -21.57 14.80
C VAL A 262 -29.44 -20.48 15.48
N MET A 263 -29.84 -20.03 16.66
CA MET A 263 -29.11 -19.03 17.45
C MET A 263 -28.29 -19.66 18.58
N ASP A 264 -28.56 -20.92 18.89
CA ASP A 264 -27.73 -21.75 19.76
C ASP A 264 -26.52 -22.31 18.98
N GLN A 265 -25.52 -21.46 18.74
CA GLN A 265 -24.39 -21.71 17.83
C GLN A 265 -23.23 -22.54 18.43
N GLY A 266 -23.57 -23.68 19.05
CA GLY A 266 -22.61 -24.60 19.70
C GLY A 266 -21.40 -24.99 18.85
N ALA A 267 -21.64 -25.38 17.60
CA ALA A 267 -20.61 -25.83 16.69
C ALA A 267 -19.62 -24.72 16.30
N LEU A 268 -20.12 -23.50 16.05
CA LEU A 268 -19.31 -22.42 15.49
C LEU A 268 -18.30 -21.86 16.50
N TRP A 269 -18.69 -21.58 17.74
CA TRP A 269 -17.70 -21.11 18.73
C TRP A 269 -16.74 -22.23 19.13
N THR A 270 -17.16 -23.50 19.04
CA THR A 270 -16.28 -24.65 19.25
C THR A 270 -15.24 -24.74 18.13
N LEU A 271 -15.62 -24.44 16.88
CA LEU A 271 -14.70 -24.37 15.73
C LEU A 271 -13.63 -23.30 15.97
N VAL A 272 -14.05 -22.09 16.34
CA VAL A 272 -13.11 -21.00 16.65
C VAL A 272 -12.22 -21.34 17.84
N GLY A 273 -12.77 -21.95 18.89
CA GLY A 273 -12.00 -22.33 20.08
C GLY A 273 -10.97 -23.45 19.83
N THR A 274 -11.29 -24.38 18.92
CA THR A 274 -10.47 -25.59 18.68
C THR A 274 -9.47 -25.39 17.54
N PHE A 275 -9.89 -24.76 16.43
CA PHE A 275 -9.12 -24.61 15.19
C PHE A 275 -8.68 -23.16 14.95
N ARG A 276 -8.45 -22.41 16.05
CA ARG A 276 -8.11 -20.99 15.97
C ARG A 276 -6.89 -20.74 15.09
N ASN A 277 -5.87 -21.58 15.20
CA ASN A 277 -4.58 -21.36 14.52
C ASN A 277 -4.65 -21.68 13.02
N GLU A 278 -5.63 -22.49 12.63
CA GLU A 278 -5.91 -22.90 11.26
C GLU A 278 -6.79 -21.87 10.53
N LEU A 279 -7.62 -21.13 11.27
CA LEU A 279 -8.46 -20.05 10.75
C LEU A 279 -7.67 -18.74 10.55
N SER A 280 -8.01 -17.98 9.50
CA SER A 280 -7.50 -16.61 9.35
C SER A 280 -8.02 -15.69 10.48
N ILE A 281 -7.25 -14.66 10.83
CA ILE A 281 -7.63 -13.70 11.87
C ILE A 281 -8.99 -13.06 11.56
N GLU A 282 -9.27 -12.78 10.29
CA GLU A 282 -10.56 -12.27 9.82
C GLU A 282 -11.71 -13.25 10.06
N ARG A 283 -11.51 -14.55 9.75
CA ARG A 283 -12.53 -15.59 9.98
C ARG A 283 -12.76 -15.83 11.46
N GLN A 284 -11.70 -15.90 12.27
CA GLN A 284 -11.80 -16.01 13.72
C GLN A 284 -12.70 -14.89 14.27
N HIS A 285 -12.41 -13.65 13.88
CA HIS A 285 -13.17 -12.47 14.31
C HIS A 285 -14.61 -12.48 13.79
N GLN A 286 -14.84 -12.83 12.52
CA GLN A 286 -16.19 -12.90 11.95
C GLN A 286 -17.05 -13.97 12.64
N TYR A 287 -16.51 -15.18 12.81
CA TYR A 287 -17.23 -16.32 13.34
C TYR A 287 -17.58 -16.13 14.82
N ILE A 288 -16.63 -15.62 15.63
CA ILE A 288 -16.88 -15.41 17.05
C ILE A 288 -17.89 -14.29 17.30
N ASN A 289 -17.84 -13.21 16.52
CA ASN A 289 -18.83 -12.12 16.61
C ASN A 289 -20.22 -12.60 16.21
N TYR A 290 -20.31 -13.42 15.15
CA TYR A 290 -21.58 -14.02 14.75
C TYR A 290 -22.14 -14.92 15.87
N SER A 291 -21.31 -15.81 16.44
CA SER A 291 -21.68 -16.63 17.61
C SER A 291 -22.16 -15.80 18.80
N TRP A 292 -21.50 -14.66 19.07
CA TRP A 292 -21.86 -13.74 20.15
C TRP A 292 -23.22 -13.05 19.90
N ASP A 293 -23.47 -12.57 18.68
CA ASP A 293 -24.76 -11.97 18.34
C ASP A 293 -25.91 -12.99 18.40
N CYS A 294 -25.64 -14.23 17.97
CA CYS A 294 -26.56 -15.35 18.12
C CYS A 294 -26.85 -15.66 19.59
N SER A 295 -25.85 -15.72 20.46
CA SER A 295 -26.06 -16.01 21.89
C SER A 295 -26.88 -14.93 22.60
N ARG A 296 -26.68 -13.65 22.22
CA ARG A 296 -27.49 -12.52 22.68
C ARG A 296 -28.95 -12.65 22.24
N LYS A 297 -29.19 -13.01 20.97
CA LYS A 297 -30.54 -13.20 20.45
C LYS A 297 -31.24 -14.42 21.04
N PHE A 298 -30.49 -15.48 21.33
CA PHE A 298 -31.02 -16.66 22.00
C PHE A 298 -31.32 -16.43 23.49
N SER A 299 -30.80 -15.36 24.12
CA SER A 299 -30.94 -15.04 25.55
C SER A 299 -30.28 -16.06 26.49
N ALA A 300 -29.09 -16.57 26.17
CA ALA A 300 -28.45 -17.61 26.97
C ALA A 300 -27.25 -17.14 27.80
N ARG A 301 -27.47 -16.95 29.10
CA ARG A 301 -26.43 -16.55 30.06
C ARG A 301 -25.23 -17.51 30.06
N LEU A 302 -25.49 -18.82 30.10
CA LEU A 302 -24.44 -19.84 30.13
C LEU A 302 -23.53 -19.75 28.88
N ARG A 303 -24.13 -19.58 27.70
CA ARG A 303 -23.39 -19.46 26.43
C ARG A 303 -22.52 -18.21 26.39
N SER A 304 -23.03 -17.08 26.87
CA SER A 304 -22.22 -15.86 26.98
C SER A 304 -20.97 -16.09 27.82
N GLN A 305 -21.07 -16.81 28.95
CA GLN A 305 -19.90 -17.15 29.78
C GLN A 305 -18.88 -18.04 29.04
N GLN A 306 -19.34 -18.94 28.15
CA GLN A 306 -18.45 -19.81 27.37
C GLN A 306 -17.77 -19.07 26.22
N ILE A 307 -18.48 -18.15 25.56
CA ILE A 307 -17.96 -17.42 24.39
C ILE A 307 -17.00 -16.30 24.83
N SER A 308 -17.24 -15.66 25.98
CA SER A 308 -16.45 -14.49 26.43
C SER A 308 -14.93 -14.69 26.45
N PRO A 309 -14.36 -15.81 26.95
CA PRO A 309 -12.91 -16.03 26.90
C PRO A 309 -12.37 -16.15 25.48
N ILE A 310 -13.09 -16.85 24.59
CA ILE A 310 -12.70 -17.00 23.18
C ILE A 310 -12.75 -15.64 22.48
N MET A 311 -13.82 -14.88 22.72
CA MET A 311 -14.00 -13.52 22.21
C MET A 311 -12.87 -12.58 22.61
N ALA A 312 -12.45 -12.62 23.88
CA ALA A 312 -11.35 -11.78 24.37
C ALA A 312 -10.04 -12.06 23.62
N ILE A 313 -9.69 -13.34 23.44
CA ILE A 313 -8.46 -13.74 22.74
C ILE A 313 -8.50 -13.35 21.26
N VAL A 314 -9.64 -13.55 20.61
CA VAL A 314 -9.81 -13.22 19.19
C VAL A 314 -9.76 -11.71 18.97
N ASN A 315 -10.44 -10.92 19.81
CA ASN A 315 -10.40 -9.46 19.72
C ASN A 315 -8.99 -8.91 19.94
N ASP A 316 -8.26 -9.44 20.91
CA ASP A 316 -6.87 -9.06 21.16
C ASP A 316 -5.98 -9.33 19.92
N SER A 317 -6.07 -10.54 19.37
CA SER A 317 -5.34 -10.94 18.16
C SER A 317 -5.69 -10.07 16.96
N TYR A 318 -6.97 -9.73 16.79
CA TYR A 318 -7.46 -8.87 15.72
C TYR A 318 -6.99 -7.42 15.87
N SER A 319 -7.08 -6.85 17.08
CA SER A 319 -6.57 -5.52 17.39
C SER A 319 -5.07 -5.42 17.13
N HIS A 320 -4.27 -6.41 17.56
CA HIS A 320 -2.84 -6.45 17.29
C HIS A 320 -2.53 -6.48 15.78
N ALA A 321 -3.28 -7.27 15.00
CA ALA A 321 -3.13 -7.29 13.54
C ALA A 321 -3.47 -5.93 12.89
N LEU A 322 -4.49 -5.22 13.40
CA LEU A 322 -4.81 -3.86 12.95
C LEU A 322 -3.71 -2.86 13.31
N TYR A 323 -3.13 -2.95 14.51
CA TYR A 323 -2.03 -2.07 14.91
C TYR A 323 -0.81 -2.25 14.00
N GLN A 324 -0.40 -3.48 13.70
CA GLN A 324 0.71 -3.76 12.78
C GLN A 324 0.45 -3.22 11.37
N ARG A 325 -0.76 -3.41 10.84
CA ARG A 325 -1.15 -2.85 9.53
C ARG A 325 -1.09 -1.32 9.54
N ASN A 326 -1.58 -0.67 10.59
CA ASN A 326 -1.55 0.78 10.73
C ASN A 326 -0.12 1.33 10.90
N GLU A 327 0.75 0.62 11.62
CA GLU A 327 2.15 0.99 11.78
C GLU A 327 2.88 0.94 10.42
N LEU A 328 2.69 -0.14 9.65
CA LEU A 328 3.24 -0.23 8.29
C LEU A 328 2.74 0.92 7.41
N LEU A 329 1.44 1.23 7.43
CA LEU A 329 0.88 2.35 6.69
C LEU A 329 1.51 3.68 7.11
N THR A 330 1.74 3.88 8.41
CA THR A 330 2.39 5.09 8.94
C THR A 330 3.83 5.20 8.46
N VAL A 331 4.60 4.10 8.50
CA VAL A 331 5.97 4.06 7.96
C VAL A 331 6.00 4.37 6.47
N LEU A 332 5.09 3.80 5.69
CA LEU A 332 4.98 4.07 4.25
C LEU A 332 4.66 5.54 3.97
N VAL A 333 3.74 6.15 4.73
CA VAL A 333 3.43 7.58 4.61
C VAL A 333 4.64 8.45 4.93
N ILE A 334 5.38 8.14 5.99
CA ILE A 334 6.62 8.87 6.33
C ILE A 334 7.66 8.74 5.20
N ALA A 335 7.83 7.53 4.64
CA ALA A 335 8.75 7.30 3.53
C ALA A 335 8.36 8.12 2.28
N ILE A 336 7.07 8.21 1.97
CA ILE A 336 6.55 9.05 0.87
C ILE A 336 6.86 10.53 1.12
N ILE A 337 6.66 11.03 2.34
CA ILE A 337 6.97 12.42 2.70
C ILE A 337 8.45 12.71 2.54
N ILE A 338 9.33 11.84 3.06
CA ILE A 338 10.79 11.99 2.92
C ILE A 338 11.20 12.00 1.45
N THR A 339 10.65 11.08 0.65
CA THR A 339 10.91 11.01 -0.79
C THR A 339 10.50 12.30 -1.49
N ALA A 340 9.32 12.86 -1.16
CA ALA A 340 8.86 14.12 -1.70
C ALA A 340 9.78 15.30 -1.33
N VAL A 341 10.27 15.36 -0.09
CA VAL A 341 11.22 16.39 0.36
C VAL A 341 12.55 16.29 -0.38
N ILE A 342 13.08 15.07 -0.57
CA ILE A 342 14.31 14.84 -1.35
C ILE A 342 14.12 15.30 -2.80
N LEU A 343 12.99 14.97 -3.42
CA LEU A 343 12.70 15.42 -4.79
C LEU A 343 12.59 16.94 -4.89
N LEU A 344 11.96 17.61 -3.92
CA LEU A 344 11.92 19.07 -3.85
C LEU A 344 13.32 19.68 -3.70
N TYR A 345 14.15 19.09 -2.84
CA TYR A 345 15.55 19.52 -2.68
C TYR A 345 16.35 19.35 -3.97
N LEU A 346 16.26 18.19 -4.62
CA LEU A 346 16.93 17.92 -5.89
C LEU A 346 16.44 18.87 -6.99
N PHE A 347 15.14 19.14 -7.06
CA PHE A 347 14.58 20.10 -7.99
C PHE A 347 15.14 21.51 -7.78
N TYR A 348 15.20 21.96 -6.52
CA TYR A 348 15.82 23.24 -6.16
C TYR A 348 17.31 23.27 -6.54
N TYR A 349 18.06 22.22 -6.20
CA TYR A 349 19.49 22.10 -6.48
C TYR A 349 19.78 22.13 -8.00
N VAL A 350 19.03 21.37 -8.80
CA VAL A 350 19.16 21.35 -10.26
C VAL A 350 18.85 22.73 -10.85
N ARG A 351 17.81 23.42 -10.37
CA ARG A 351 17.52 24.80 -10.80
C ARG A 351 18.67 25.76 -10.50
N GLN A 352 19.24 25.67 -9.30
CA GLN A 352 20.36 26.52 -8.90
C GLN A 352 21.62 26.22 -9.72
N SER A 353 21.91 24.94 -9.96
CA SER A 353 23.03 24.50 -10.81
C SER A 353 22.87 25.00 -12.25
N ASN A 354 21.67 24.85 -12.83
CA ASN A 354 21.37 25.35 -14.18
C ASN A 354 21.53 26.86 -14.29
N ARG A 355 21.15 27.63 -13.26
CA ARG A 355 21.41 29.09 -13.22
C ARG A 355 22.91 29.39 -13.23
N ARG A 356 23.71 28.68 -12.43
CA ARG A 356 25.17 28.84 -12.41
C ARG A 356 25.82 28.50 -13.75
N ILE A 357 25.39 27.39 -14.38
CA ILE A 357 25.88 26.97 -15.70
C ILE A 357 25.53 28.01 -16.76
N ARG A 358 24.29 28.53 -16.76
CA ARG A 358 23.88 29.60 -17.69
C ARG A 358 24.76 30.84 -17.55
N GLY A 359 25.01 31.31 -16.33
CA GLY A 359 25.90 32.45 -16.09
C GLY A 359 27.33 32.22 -16.56
N LYS A 360 27.89 31.01 -16.33
CA LYS A 360 29.22 30.66 -16.85
C LYS A 360 29.27 30.57 -18.38
N ASN A 361 28.22 30.03 -19.01
CA ASN A 361 28.12 29.96 -20.47
C ASN A 361 28.03 31.36 -21.10
N GLU A 362 27.30 32.28 -20.47
CA GLU A 362 27.26 33.68 -20.92
C GLU A 362 28.64 34.34 -20.84
N GLN A 363 29.37 34.16 -19.74
CA GLN A 363 30.76 34.65 -19.61
C GLN A 363 31.72 34.03 -20.62
N LEU A 364 31.58 32.73 -20.90
CA LEU A 364 32.39 32.06 -21.91
C LEU A 364 32.08 32.59 -23.32
N LYS A 365 30.81 32.85 -23.61
CA LYS A 365 30.36 33.41 -24.88
C LYS A 365 30.93 34.82 -25.10
N THR A 366 30.86 35.70 -24.09
CA THR A 366 31.43 37.05 -24.20
C THR A 366 32.95 37.03 -24.36
N ALA A 367 33.66 36.18 -23.62
CA ALA A 367 35.10 36.01 -23.78
C ALA A 367 35.47 35.51 -25.19
N TYR A 368 34.69 34.59 -25.76
CA TYR A 368 34.88 34.09 -27.12
C TYR A 368 34.65 35.18 -28.17
N GLU A 369 33.61 36.01 -28.01
CA GLU A 369 33.33 37.14 -28.91
C GLU A 369 34.48 38.16 -28.91
N HIS A 370 34.97 38.56 -27.74
CA HIS A 370 36.12 39.46 -27.64
C HIS A 370 37.39 38.89 -28.27
N LEU A 371 37.67 37.59 -28.07
CA LEU A 371 38.81 36.94 -28.69
C LEU A 371 38.69 36.90 -30.22
N LYS A 372 37.48 36.67 -30.73
CA LYS A 372 37.19 36.67 -32.17
C LYS A 372 37.41 38.06 -32.78
N GLU A 373 36.97 39.12 -32.12
CA GLU A 373 37.19 40.50 -32.56
C GLU A 373 38.67 40.86 -32.58
N ALA A 374 39.42 40.52 -31.52
CA ALA A 374 40.86 40.75 -31.45
C ALA A 374 41.63 40.01 -32.57
N ASN A 375 41.23 38.77 -32.88
CA ASN A 375 41.83 38.01 -33.98
C ASN A 375 41.57 38.66 -35.35
N LYS A 376 40.35 39.14 -35.61
CA LYS A 376 40.02 39.84 -36.87
C LYS A 376 40.84 41.11 -37.06
N LEU A 377 41.05 41.86 -35.97
CA LEU A 377 41.88 43.05 -35.99
C LEU A 377 43.35 42.71 -36.30
N LYS A 378 43.87 41.63 -35.69
CA LYS A 378 45.22 41.13 -35.98
C LYS A 378 45.40 40.69 -37.44
N GLU A 379 44.42 39.98 -38.02
CA GLU A 379 44.45 39.60 -39.44
C GLU A 379 44.52 40.82 -40.35
N THR A 380 43.73 41.86 -40.06
CA THR A 380 43.68 43.11 -40.82
C THR A 380 45.03 43.85 -40.79
N TYR A 381 45.71 43.84 -39.63
CA TYR A 381 47.05 44.40 -39.47
C TYR A 381 48.11 43.65 -40.29
N ILE A 382 48.07 42.31 -40.23
CA ILE A 382 49.01 41.47 -41.01
C ILE A 382 48.84 41.75 -42.50
N TRP A 383 47.60 41.90 -42.98
CA TRP A 383 47.34 42.22 -44.38
C TRP A 383 47.92 43.59 -44.78
N HIS A 384 47.70 44.64 -43.99
CA HIS A 384 48.28 45.97 -44.26
C HIS A 384 49.80 45.95 -44.28
N PHE A 385 50.44 45.22 -43.36
CA PHE A 385 51.89 45.09 -43.33
C PHE A 385 52.44 44.45 -44.61
N PHE A 386 51.86 43.34 -45.06
CA PHE A 386 52.29 42.68 -46.29
C PHE A 386 52.02 43.52 -47.54
N ALA A 387 50.89 44.25 -47.58
CA ALA A 387 50.60 45.18 -48.68
C ALA A 387 51.68 46.26 -48.80
N LEU A 388 52.08 46.86 -47.67
CA LEU A 388 53.16 47.85 -47.63
C LEU A 388 54.49 47.26 -48.12
N CYS A 389 54.87 46.07 -47.64
CA CYS A 389 56.06 45.38 -48.14
C CYS A 389 56.02 45.14 -49.65
N GLY A 390 54.85 44.75 -50.19
CA GLY A 390 54.64 44.59 -51.63
C GLY A 390 54.94 45.86 -52.43
N THR A 391 54.35 46.99 -52.02
CA THR A 391 54.58 48.30 -52.66
C THR A 391 56.05 48.69 -52.67
N TYR A 392 56.78 48.46 -51.57
CA TYR A 392 58.21 48.78 -51.51
C TYR A 392 59.07 47.86 -52.37
N ILE A 393 58.71 46.57 -52.48
CA ILE A 393 59.39 45.63 -53.39
C ILE A 393 59.24 46.10 -54.84
N GLU A 394 58.02 46.49 -55.25
CA GLU A 394 57.75 47.01 -56.61
C GLU A 394 58.55 48.27 -56.90
N LYS A 395 58.65 49.20 -55.94
CA LYS A 395 59.47 50.42 -56.07
C LYS A 395 60.96 50.12 -56.23
N MET A 396 61.50 49.20 -55.43
CA MET A 396 62.89 48.77 -55.55
C MET A 396 63.16 48.10 -56.89
N GLU A 397 62.21 47.33 -57.40
CA GLU A 397 62.30 46.73 -58.73
C GLU A 397 62.26 47.78 -59.85
N ALA A 398 61.38 48.78 -59.76
CA ALA A 398 61.33 49.90 -60.68
C ALA A 398 62.65 50.70 -60.70
N PHE A 399 63.20 50.99 -59.52
CA PHE A 399 64.51 51.66 -59.38
C PHE A 399 65.64 50.85 -60.02
N ARG A 400 65.67 49.52 -59.78
CA ARG A 400 66.63 48.60 -60.40
C ARG A 400 66.51 48.61 -61.92
N HIS A 401 65.29 48.57 -62.46
CA HIS A 401 65.03 48.62 -63.89
C HIS A 401 65.49 49.94 -64.52
N GLN A 402 65.18 51.08 -63.88
CA GLN A 402 65.58 52.39 -64.35
C GLN A 402 67.10 52.57 -64.32
N THR A 403 67.76 52.11 -63.25
CA THR A 403 69.22 52.10 -63.12
C THR A 403 69.87 51.28 -64.24
N ASN A 404 69.40 50.05 -64.47
CA ASN A 404 69.91 49.18 -65.52
C ASN A 404 69.70 49.78 -66.93
N LYS A 405 68.56 50.44 -67.16
CA LYS A 405 68.28 51.11 -68.43
C LYS A 405 69.28 52.25 -68.70
N LEU A 406 69.49 53.14 -67.71
CA LEU A 406 70.43 54.27 -67.85
C LEU A 406 71.88 53.80 -68.03
N LEU A 407 72.29 52.72 -67.35
CA LEU A 407 73.59 52.06 -67.55
C LEU A 407 73.76 51.53 -68.98
N ARG A 408 72.76 50.80 -69.49
CA ARG A 408 72.81 50.20 -70.83
C ARG A 408 72.85 51.27 -71.93
N ASP A 409 72.09 52.35 -71.74
CA ASP A 409 72.00 53.45 -72.69
C ASP A 409 73.21 54.42 -72.59
N ARG A 410 74.21 54.11 -71.74
CA ARG A 410 75.43 54.90 -71.48
C ARG A 410 75.17 56.35 -71.04
N LYS A 411 74.01 56.60 -70.43
CA LYS A 411 73.60 57.90 -69.90
C LYS A 411 74.15 58.13 -68.50
N PHE A 412 75.47 58.25 -68.40
CA PHE A 412 76.17 58.34 -67.12
C PHE A 412 75.83 59.61 -66.33
N ASP A 413 75.59 60.74 -67.01
CA ASP A 413 75.19 61.99 -66.37
C ASP A 413 73.79 61.90 -65.75
N ASP A 414 72.81 61.35 -66.49
CA ASP A 414 71.43 61.14 -66.00
C ASP A 414 71.41 60.17 -64.81
N LEU A 415 72.22 59.11 -64.85
CA LEU A 415 72.36 58.16 -63.74
C LEU A 415 72.98 58.83 -62.51
N HIS A 416 74.03 59.62 -62.70
CA HIS A 416 74.69 60.35 -61.62
C HIS A 416 73.73 61.38 -60.98
N GLN A 417 72.88 62.04 -61.78
CA GLN A 417 71.83 62.93 -61.27
C GLN A 417 70.75 62.16 -60.49
N MET A 418 70.26 61.03 -61.01
CA MET A 418 69.26 60.20 -60.33
C MET A 418 69.75 59.71 -58.96
N LEU A 419 70.98 59.19 -58.91
CA LEU A 419 71.60 58.68 -57.67
C LEU A 419 71.93 59.77 -56.65
N ARG A 420 72.16 61.00 -57.09
CA ARG A 420 72.41 62.15 -56.20
C ARG A 420 71.12 62.82 -55.72
N SER A 421 70.01 62.65 -56.44
CA SER A 421 68.74 63.28 -56.08
C SER A 421 68.22 62.73 -54.75
N THR A 422 67.87 63.62 -53.82
CA THR A 422 67.17 63.27 -52.58
C THR A 422 65.65 63.36 -52.73
N ASP A 423 65.15 63.77 -53.89
CA ASP A 423 63.72 64.02 -54.13
C ASP A 423 62.90 62.74 -53.94
N GLU A 424 63.40 61.60 -54.42
CA GLU A 424 62.75 60.30 -54.25
C GLU A 424 62.70 59.85 -52.79
N LYS A 425 63.73 60.16 -51.98
CA LYS A 425 63.73 59.89 -50.54
C LYS A 425 62.68 60.73 -49.81
N VAL A 426 62.56 62.00 -50.17
CA VAL A 426 61.57 62.91 -49.56
C VAL A 426 60.15 62.45 -49.88
N GLU A 427 59.90 62.04 -51.12
CA GLU A 427 58.57 61.59 -51.54
C GLU A 427 58.19 60.24 -50.92
N ASN A 428 59.11 59.28 -50.86
CA ASN A 428 58.88 57.99 -50.18
C ASN A 428 58.60 58.15 -48.68
N ILE A 429 59.23 59.11 -48.01
CA ILE A 429 58.94 59.40 -46.59
C ILE A 429 57.53 59.99 -46.42
N LYS A 430 57.08 60.86 -47.33
CA LYS A 430 55.71 61.38 -47.28
C LYS A 430 54.68 60.27 -47.48
N GLU A 431 54.92 59.37 -48.43
CA GLU A 431 54.04 58.24 -48.71
C GLU A 431 54.00 57.27 -47.52
N LEU A 432 55.15 56.94 -46.94
CA LEU A 432 55.24 56.15 -45.71
C LEU A 432 54.38 56.74 -44.59
N TYR A 433 54.42 58.06 -44.43
CA TYR A 433 53.61 58.73 -43.42
C TYR A 433 52.12 58.69 -43.74
N LYS A 434 51.72 58.85 -45.00
CA LYS A 434 50.32 58.75 -45.41
C LYS A 434 49.78 57.33 -45.19
N ASP A 435 50.57 56.33 -45.51
CA ASP A 435 50.22 54.92 -45.28
C ASP A 435 50.15 54.61 -43.79
N PHE A 436 51.12 55.11 -43.00
CA PHE A 436 51.11 54.98 -41.55
C PHE A 436 49.86 55.65 -40.94
N ASP A 437 49.58 56.89 -41.33
CA ASP A 437 48.46 57.67 -40.78
C ASP A 437 47.11 57.03 -41.08
N SER A 438 46.89 56.63 -42.35
CA SER A 438 45.65 55.97 -42.77
C SER A 438 45.46 54.59 -42.12
N THR A 439 46.52 53.79 -42.06
CA THR A 439 46.50 52.48 -41.38
C THR A 439 46.25 52.65 -39.88
N PHE A 440 46.94 53.59 -39.24
CA PHE A 440 46.82 53.83 -37.81
C PHE A 440 45.43 54.36 -37.44
N LEU A 441 44.88 55.31 -38.20
CA LEU A 441 43.54 55.85 -37.97
C LEU A 441 42.43 54.84 -38.28
N SER A 442 42.66 53.91 -39.21
CA SER A 442 41.75 52.77 -39.40
C SER A 442 41.71 51.86 -38.16
N LEU A 443 42.85 51.67 -37.49
CA LEU A 443 42.95 50.84 -36.28
C LEU A 443 42.46 51.57 -35.02
N PHE A 444 42.68 52.88 -34.94
CA PHE A 444 42.33 53.72 -33.80
C PHE A 444 41.52 54.95 -34.27
N PRO A 445 40.26 54.76 -34.71
CA PRO A 445 39.46 55.83 -35.30
C PRO A 445 39.17 56.99 -34.35
N THR A 446 39.13 56.71 -33.04
CA THR A 446 38.91 57.70 -31.98
C THR A 446 40.20 58.35 -31.47
N PHE A 447 41.38 58.00 -32.03
CA PHE A 447 42.67 58.44 -31.49
C PHE A 447 42.81 59.95 -31.37
N ILE A 448 42.37 60.71 -32.38
CA ILE A 448 42.51 62.17 -32.38
C ILE A 448 41.65 62.77 -31.26
N ASP A 449 40.43 62.26 -31.08
CA ASP A 449 39.52 62.70 -30.02
C ASP A 449 40.08 62.35 -28.63
N GLU A 450 40.52 61.10 -28.43
CA GLU A 450 41.19 60.66 -27.19
C GLU A 450 42.45 61.48 -26.90
N PHE A 451 43.23 61.83 -27.93
CA PHE A 451 44.42 62.64 -27.78
C PHE A 451 44.09 64.06 -27.33
N ASN A 452 43.00 64.64 -27.88
CA ASN A 452 42.55 66.01 -27.64
C ASN A 452 41.73 66.18 -26.34
N GLN A 453 41.16 65.13 -25.74
CA GLN A 453 40.34 65.18 -24.52
C GLN A 453 41.04 65.83 -23.29
N GLY A 454 42.37 66.01 -23.32
CA GLY A 454 43.13 66.71 -22.28
C GLY A 454 43.82 68.01 -22.72
N LEU A 455 43.44 68.58 -23.87
CA LEU A 455 44.01 69.82 -24.41
C LEU A 455 42.94 70.92 -24.48
N SER A 456 43.29 72.14 -24.07
CA SER A 456 42.39 73.29 -24.19
C SER A 456 42.04 73.60 -25.66
N PRO A 457 40.88 74.23 -25.96
CA PRO A 457 40.39 74.43 -27.34
C PRO A 457 41.39 75.10 -28.31
N GLY A 458 42.28 75.97 -27.81
CA GLY A 458 43.33 76.61 -28.63
C GLY A 458 44.63 75.79 -28.82
N GLN A 459 44.71 74.59 -28.24
CA GLN A 459 45.92 73.75 -28.20
C GLN A 459 45.70 72.35 -28.81
N GLN A 460 44.48 72.04 -29.22
CA GLN A 460 44.11 70.79 -29.87
C GLN A 460 44.86 70.60 -31.20
N GLN A 461 45.14 69.35 -31.53
CA GLN A 461 45.83 68.97 -32.76
C GLN A 461 44.79 68.43 -33.74
N ASN A 462 44.33 69.28 -34.66
CA ASN A 462 43.30 68.95 -35.65
C ASN A 462 43.89 69.03 -37.06
N PRO A 463 44.44 67.93 -37.59
CA PRO A 463 45.05 67.95 -38.92
C PRO A 463 44.01 68.09 -40.04
N PRO A 464 44.32 68.80 -41.14
CA PRO A 464 43.48 68.82 -42.33
C PRO A 464 43.49 67.44 -43.01
N GLN A 465 42.32 66.98 -43.45
CA GLN A 465 42.15 65.78 -44.30
C GLN A 465 42.73 64.46 -43.74
N GLY A 466 42.77 64.28 -42.42
CA GLY A 466 43.08 62.96 -41.83
C GLY A 466 44.55 62.53 -41.89
N GLU A 467 45.49 63.43 -42.23
CA GLU A 467 46.93 63.17 -42.15
C GLU A 467 47.49 63.62 -40.80
N LEU A 468 48.00 62.68 -39.99
CA LEU A 468 48.52 63.01 -38.67
C LEU A 468 49.71 63.97 -38.80
N ASN A 469 49.73 65.03 -38.00
CA ASN A 469 50.93 65.85 -37.91
C ASN A 469 52.05 65.09 -37.16
N THR A 470 53.29 65.58 -37.24
CA THR A 470 54.46 64.92 -36.64
C THR A 470 54.29 64.64 -35.14
N ILE A 471 53.58 65.50 -34.41
CA ILE A 471 53.30 65.30 -32.98
C ILE A 471 52.36 64.10 -32.81
N LEU A 472 51.26 64.07 -33.56
CA LEU A 472 50.30 62.97 -33.53
C LEU A 472 50.95 61.64 -33.92
N ARG A 473 51.86 61.62 -34.91
CA ARG A 473 52.62 60.41 -35.29
C ARG A 473 53.51 59.88 -34.17
N VAL A 474 54.20 60.77 -33.44
CA VAL A 474 55.00 60.39 -32.25
C VAL A 474 54.12 59.70 -31.22
N PHE A 475 52.93 60.24 -30.95
CA PHE A 475 52.02 59.67 -29.96
C PHE A 475 51.25 58.45 -30.48
N ALA A 476 51.03 58.34 -31.79
CA ALA A 476 50.50 57.15 -32.44
C ALA A 476 51.46 55.96 -32.26
N LEU A 477 52.76 56.17 -32.45
CA LEU A 477 53.78 55.12 -32.21
C LEU A 477 53.83 54.70 -30.73
N VAL A 478 53.65 55.63 -29.80
CA VAL A 478 53.51 55.29 -28.36
C VAL A 478 52.26 54.47 -28.09
N ARG A 479 51.14 54.81 -28.73
CA ARG A 479 49.87 54.07 -28.62
C ARG A 479 49.99 52.64 -29.15
N LEU A 480 50.84 52.44 -30.15
CA LEU A 480 51.23 51.11 -30.67
C LEU A 480 52.21 50.36 -29.76
N GLY A 481 52.61 50.92 -28.61
CA GLY A 481 53.53 50.30 -27.65
C GLY A 481 55.01 50.56 -27.95
N ILE A 482 55.34 51.39 -28.93
CA ILE A 482 56.71 51.79 -29.23
C ILE A 482 57.04 53.03 -28.39
N ASP A 483 57.47 52.83 -27.15
CA ASP A 483 57.79 53.94 -26.23
C ASP A 483 59.27 54.39 -26.28
N ASP A 484 60.12 53.61 -26.96
CA ASP A 484 61.54 53.93 -27.14
C ASP A 484 61.72 55.15 -28.07
N GLY A 485 62.22 56.25 -27.50
CA GLY A 485 62.44 57.50 -28.21
C GLY A 485 63.44 57.39 -29.38
N SER A 486 64.40 56.45 -29.31
CA SER A 486 65.34 56.19 -30.40
C SER A 486 64.65 55.52 -31.58
N LYS A 487 63.74 54.58 -31.31
CA LYS A 487 62.97 53.89 -32.37
C LYS A 487 61.99 54.83 -33.04
N ILE A 488 61.30 55.67 -32.28
CA ILE A 488 60.41 56.71 -32.84
C ILE A 488 61.20 57.69 -33.71
N ALA A 489 62.36 58.15 -33.23
CA ALA A 489 63.22 59.06 -33.98
C ALA A 489 63.66 58.44 -35.32
N GLN A 490 64.03 57.16 -35.31
CA GLN A 490 64.37 56.42 -36.51
C GLN A 490 63.19 56.28 -37.48
N MET A 491 62.00 55.89 -36.99
CA MET A 491 60.82 55.67 -37.83
C MET A 491 60.24 56.94 -38.44
N LEU A 492 60.33 58.06 -37.72
CA LEU A 492 59.87 59.37 -38.19
C LEU A 492 60.99 60.23 -38.78
N ASN A 493 62.19 59.65 -38.98
CA ASN A 493 63.36 60.36 -39.50
C ASN A 493 63.61 61.71 -38.78
N LEU A 494 63.43 61.73 -37.45
CA LEU A 494 63.59 62.87 -36.56
C LEU A 494 64.88 62.73 -35.74
N SER A 495 65.35 63.83 -35.15
CA SER A 495 66.34 63.73 -34.07
C SER A 495 65.67 63.22 -32.79
N ILE A 496 66.43 62.47 -31.98
CA ILE A 496 66.00 62.03 -30.65
C ILE A 496 65.54 63.22 -29.79
N ASN A 497 66.25 64.35 -29.87
CA ASN A 497 65.90 65.57 -29.15
C ASN A 497 64.54 66.13 -29.58
N THR A 498 64.21 66.06 -30.87
CA THR A 498 62.92 66.49 -31.41
C THR A 498 61.77 65.66 -30.84
N VAL A 499 61.94 64.34 -30.74
CA VAL A 499 60.94 63.43 -30.15
C VAL A 499 60.70 63.76 -28.68
N TYR A 500 61.77 63.93 -27.89
CA TYR A 500 61.66 64.31 -26.48
C TYR A 500 60.97 65.68 -26.30
N ASN A 501 61.28 66.65 -27.16
CA ASN A 501 60.65 67.96 -27.14
C ASN A 501 59.15 67.89 -27.41
N TYR A 502 58.70 67.11 -28.40
CA TYR A 502 57.28 66.92 -28.67
C TYR A 502 56.55 66.23 -27.51
N ARG A 503 57.16 65.20 -26.91
CA ARG A 503 56.62 64.52 -25.72
C ARG A 503 56.49 65.46 -24.52
N ALA A 504 57.56 66.20 -24.21
CA ALA A 504 57.58 67.15 -23.11
C ALA A 504 56.57 68.29 -23.31
N ARG A 505 56.45 68.81 -24.54
CA ARG A 505 55.49 69.86 -24.90
C ARG A 505 54.05 69.42 -24.63
N ILE A 506 53.64 68.25 -25.13
CA ILE A 506 52.28 67.76 -24.93
C ILE A 506 52.02 67.41 -23.45
N ARG A 507 52.99 66.81 -22.75
CA ARG A 507 52.87 66.54 -21.31
C ARG A 507 52.64 67.82 -20.49
N LYS A 508 53.33 68.91 -20.84
CA LYS A 508 53.14 70.21 -20.20
C LYS A 508 51.78 70.85 -20.50
N LEU A 509 51.25 70.65 -21.72
CA LEU A 509 49.94 71.16 -22.13
C LEU A 509 48.80 70.39 -21.44
N LYS A 510 48.92 69.06 -21.31
CA LYS A 510 47.94 68.23 -20.60
C LYS A 510 47.95 68.40 -19.08
N ASN A 511 49.04 68.90 -18.50
CA ASN A 511 49.15 69.17 -17.06
C ASN A 511 48.74 70.61 -16.65
N LYS A 512 48.33 71.45 -17.62
CA LYS A 512 47.96 72.86 -17.40
C LYS A 512 46.44 73.13 -17.53
N GLY A 513 45.64 72.11 -17.80
CA GLY A 513 44.19 72.09 -17.65
C GLY A 513 43.82 70.98 -16.68
#